data_AF-A0A418AM11-F1
#
_entry.id   AF-A0A418AM11-F1
#
_cell.length_a   1.000
_cell.length_b   1.000
_cell.length_c   1.000
_cell.angle_alpha   90.00
_cell.angle_beta   90.00
_cell.angle_gamma   90.00
#
_symmetry.space_group_name_H-M   'P 1'
#
loop_
_entity.id
_entity.type
_entity.pdbx_description
1 polymer ?
#
loop_
_entity_poly.entity_id
_entity_poly.type
_entity_poly.pdbx_seq_one_letter_code
_entity_poly.pdbx_strand_id
1 'polypeptide(L)'
;MWELWFRGDSVSQLCPFRHLLGADLTDPNSKRSMYVARRVMKVLIDLAISKGIAPTEDALADVADLRAVYHQCFEIMSQHPTLLSKPLDAEKWSSCSYMTVYDALQKGRRTNQHELTFTWSDGSLHLTPEGYRLPATNCSVMWQLWFRGDSAAGIGPFRYLKESDVDNRQDLYRARKAMNMLVEVAIEQGIVTSQDDLMALSDEELETAFELAFDDYALQTHGDDKGPTPQDMSVRRLYESLQKRKRQAEEAAGITSSVLL
;
A
#
# COMPACT_ATOMS: atom_id res chain seq x y z
N MET A 1 11.49 19.67 6.98
CA MET A 1 11.23 18.21 6.98
C MET A 1 12.51 17.41 6.73
N TRP A 2 13.28 17.67 5.66
CA TRP A 2 14.54 16.96 5.39
C TRP A 2 15.56 17.02 6.55
N GLU A 3 15.78 18.19 7.14
CA GLU A 3 16.69 18.32 8.30
C GLU A 3 16.16 17.57 9.54
N LEU A 4 14.87 17.69 9.83
CA LEU A 4 14.19 16.96 10.92
C LEU A 4 14.26 15.43 10.72
N TRP A 5 14.29 14.98 9.45
CA TRP A 5 14.45 13.58 9.09
C TRP A 5 15.75 13.00 9.68
N PHE A 6 16.83 13.77 9.57
CA PHE A 6 18.15 13.30 9.95
C PHE A 6 18.60 13.70 11.35
N ARG A 7 18.24 14.89 11.80
CA ARG A 7 18.73 15.48 13.06
C ARG A 7 17.66 15.54 14.15
N GLY A 8 16.40 15.29 13.81
CA GLY A 8 15.27 15.47 14.73
C GLY A 8 15.05 16.94 15.06
N ASP A 9 14.35 17.20 16.16
CA ASP A 9 14.18 18.55 16.70
C ASP A 9 14.75 18.60 18.11
N SER A 10 15.90 19.26 18.27
CA SER A 10 16.53 19.44 19.57
C SER A 10 15.70 20.29 20.54
N VAL A 11 14.86 21.19 20.02
CA VAL A 11 14.02 22.06 20.86
C VAL A 11 12.88 21.26 21.47
N SER A 12 12.23 20.43 20.65
CA SER A 12 11.13 19.55 21.10
C SER A 12 11.61 18.20 21.64
N GLN A 13 12.92 17.98 21.74
CA GLN A 13 13.55 16.71 22.12
C GLN A 13 13.07 15.50 21.28
N LEU A 14 12.72 15.75 20.01
CA LEU A 14 12.31 14.70 19.10
C LEU A 14 13.53 14.06 18.46
N CYS A 15 13.56 12.73 18.46
CA CYS A 15 14.57 11.99 17.73
C CYS A 15 14.47 12.25 16.21
N PRO A 16 15.51 11.90 15.42
CA PRO A 16 15.42 11.93 13.97
C PRO A 16 14.17 11.23 13.47
N PHE A 17 13.39 11.88 12.60
CA PHE A 17 12.09 11.33 12.18
C PHE A 17 12.21 9.98 11.46
N ARG A 18 13.38 9.67 10.89
CA ARG A 18 13.66 8.35 10.32
C ARG A 18 13.53 7.20 11.33
N HIS A 19 13.68 7.48 12.63
CA HIS A 19 13.55 6.49 13.70
C HIS A 19 12.14 6.42 14.30
N LEU A 20 11.23 7.35 13.96
CA LEU A 20 9.86 7.33 14.49
C LEU A 20 9.07 6.21 13.84
N LEU A 21 8.54 5.30 14.64
CA LEU A 21 7.67 4.20 14.24
C LEU A 21 6.21 4.65 14.13
N GLY A 22 5.39 3.88 13.42
CA GLY A 22 3.95 4.16 13.33
C GLY A 22 3.24 4.12 14.70
N ALA A 23 3.75 3.31 15.63
CA ALA A 23 3.28 3.23 17.01
C ALA A 23 3.57 4.50 17.82
N ASP A 24 4.59 5.29 17.44
CA ASP A 24 4.97 6.52 18.14
C ASP A 24 4.03 7.70 17.79
N LEU A 25 3.15 7.51 16.81
CA LEU A 25 2.23 8.52 16.31
C LEU A 25 0.81 8.15 16.73
N THR A 26 0.17 8.98 17.56
CA THR A 26 -1.18 8.71 18.07
C THR A 26 -2.27 9.23 17.14
N ASP A 27 -2.01 10.31 16.41
CA ASP A 27 -2.96 10.95 15.52
C ASP A 27 -2.89 10.39 14.07
N PRO A 28 -4.02 9.98 13.48
CA PRO A 28 -4.08 9.48 12.10
C PRO A 28 -3.51 10.43 11.05
N ASN A 29 -3.67 11.76 11.20
CA ASN A 29 -3.14 12.73 10.24
C ASN A 29 -1.61 12.83 10.32
N SER A 30 -1.06 12.66 11.52
CA SER A 30 0.38 12.61 11.78
C SER A 30 0.99 11.32 11.23
N LYS A 31 0.33 10.17 11.41
CA LYS A 31 0.70 8.90 10.74
C LYS A 31 0.76 9.06 9.22
N ARG A 32 -0.28 9.66 8.63
CA ARG A 32 -0.32 9.99 7.19
C ARG A 32 0.84 10.88 6.77
N SER A 33 1.09 11.96 7.50
CA SER A 33 2.16 12.91 7.20
C SER A 33 3.53 12.24 7.25
N MET A 34 3.75 11.35 8.23
CA MET A 34 4.99 10.60 8.38
C MET A 34 5.18 9.59 7.25
N TYR A 35 4.13 8.87 6.84
CA TYR A 35 4.18 7.97 5.69
C TYR A 35 4.57 8.72 4.41
N VAL A 36 3.88 9.83 4.10
CA VAL A 36 4.17 10.63 2.90
C VAL A 36 5.60 11.18 2.95
N ALA A 37 6.06 11.62 4.12
CA ALA A 37 7.43 12.05 4.30
C ALA A 37 8.44 10.91 4.07
N ARG A 38 8.23 9.71 4.63
CA ARG A 38 9.08 8.52 4.40
C ARG A 38 9.27 8.26 2.92
N ARG A 39 8.18 8.29 2.15
CA ARG A 39 8.20 8.06 0.70
C ARG A 39 9.07 9.06 -0.04
N VAL A 40 8.84 10.34 0.22
CA VAL A 40 9.61 11.43 -0.40
C VAL A 40 11.07 11.36 0.01
N MET A 41 11.35 11.13 1.30
CA MET A 41 12.72 11.04 1.81
C MET A 41 13.46 9.86 1.22
N LYS A 42 12.83 8.68 1.12
CA LYS A 42 13.46 7.51 0.51
C LYS A 42 13.92 7.77 -0.92
N VAL A 43 13.07 8.39 -1.75
CA VAL A 43 13.44 8.75 -3.13
C VAL A 43 14.63 9.71 -3.15
N LEU A 44 14.62 10.75 -2.31
CA LEU A 44 15.70 11.72 -2.22
C LEU A 44 17.01 11.11 -1.71
N ILE A 45 16.93 10.17 -0.75
CA ILE A 45 18.07 9.41 -0.21
C ILE A 45 18.66 8.50 -1.29
N ASP A 46 17.82 7.73 -1.98
CA ASP A 46 18.24 6.84 -3.06
C ASP A 46 18.90 7.65 -4.20
N LEU A 47 18.39 8.86 -4.48
CA LEU A 47 19.04 9.81 -5.41
C LEU A 47 20.39 10.32 -4.88
N ALA A 48 20.48 10.69 -3.60
CA ALA A 48 21.73 11.13 -2.99
C ALA A 48 22.82 10.06 -3.08
N ILE A 49 22.46 8.80 -2.79
CA ILE A 49 23.38 7.67 -2.83
C ILE A 49 23.76 7.34 -4.28
N SER A 50 22.78 7.21 -5.18
CA SER A 50 23.03 6.85 -6.58
C SER A 50 23.88 7.90 -7.33
N LYS A 51 23.86 9.15 -6.90
CA LYS A 51 24.66 10.24 -7.46
C LYS A 51 25.98 10.48 -6.72
N GLY A 52 26.28 9.66 -5.73
CA GLY A 52 27.54 9.72 -4.97
C GLY A 52 27.64 10.94 -4.06
N ILE A 53 26.52 11.58 -3.72
CA ILE A 53 26.47 12.71 -2.78
C ILE A 53 26.75 12.21 -1.35
N ALA A 54 26.28 11.00 -1.02
CA ALA A 54 26.62 10.30 0.20
C ALA A 54 26.83 8.80 -0.08
N PRO A 55 27.74 8.12 0.64
CA PRO A 55 27.97 6.69 0.45
C PRO A 55 26.85 5.82 1.02
N THR A 56 26.16 6.28 2.07
CA THR A 56 25.07 5.57 2.75
C THR A 56 24.03 6.57 3.25
N GLU A 57 22.85 6.06 3.64
CA GLU A 57 21.82 6.88 4.29
C GLU A 57 22.34 7.47 5.61
N ASP A 58 23.06 6.68 6.42
CA ASP A 58 23.61 7.16 7.70
C ASP A 58 24.60 8.30 7.52
N ALA A 59 25.42 8.26 6.46
CA ALA A 59 26.38 9.31 6.17
C ALA A 59 25.72 10.68 5.89
N LEU A 60 24.44 10.70 5.47
CA LEU A 60 23.70 11.94 5.29
C LEU A 60 23.47 12.67 6.61
N ALA A 61 23.34 11.95 7.74
CA ALA A 61 23.10 12.56 9.04
C ALA A 61 24.24 13.49 9.49
N ASP A 62 25.47 13.18 9.08
CA ASP A 62 26.70 13.89 9.43
C ASP A 62 27.08 15.00 8.44
N VAL A 63 26.35 15.15 7.33
CA VAL A 63 26.62 16.20 6.35
C VAL A 63 26.39 17.57 6.97
N ALA A 64 27.39 18.46 6.86
CA ALA A 64 27.33 19.81 7.42
C ALA A 64 26.13 20.60 6.88
N ASP A 65 25.96 20.61 5.55
CA ASP A 65 24.90 21.32 4.84
C ASP A 65 23.89 20.35 4.19
N LEU A 66 23.00 19.80 5.02
CA LEU A 66 21.88 18.96 4.59
C LEU A 66 20.95 19.69 3.60
N ARG A 67 20.87 21.01 3.68
CA ARG A 67 19.98 21.81 2.84
C ARG A 67 20.50 21.89 1.40
N ALA A 68 21.82 22.01 1.23
CA ALA A 68 22.45 21.92 -0.09
C ALA A 68 22.23 20.53 -0.72
N VAL A 69 22.35 19.45 0.06
CA VAL A 69 22.07 18.09 -0.42
C VAL A 69 20.61 17.95 -0.87
N TYR A 70 19.67 18.46 -0.08
CA TYR A 70 18.26 18.46 -0.46
C TYR A 70 18.01 19.21 -1.77
N HIS A 71 18.56 20.42 -1.91
CA HIS A 71 18.43 21.21 -3.13
C HIS A 71 18.94 20.43 -4.35
N GLN A 72 20.13 19.84 -4.25
CA GLN A 72 20.74 19.06 -5.32
C GLN A 72 19.88 17.84 -5.69
N CYS A 73 19.40 17.08 -4.69
CA CYS A 73 18.54 15.92 -4.93
C CYS A 73 17.19 16.32 -5.54
N PHE A 74 16.63 17.46 -5.12
CA PHE A 74 15.39 17.99 -5.66
C PHE A 74 15.54 18.40 -7.12
N GLU A 75 16.66 19.05 -7.47
CA GLU A 75 17.00 19.42 -8.84
C GLU A 75 17.20 18.19 -9.73
N ILE A 76 17.90 17.16 -9.23
CA ILE A 76 18.06 15.89 -9.95
C ILE A 76 16.70 15.22 -10.17
N MET A 77 15.85 15.19 -9.15
CA MET A 77 14.51 14.61 -9.21
C MET A 77 13.61 15.36 -10.21
N SER A 78 13.63 16.69 -10.23
CA SER A 78 12.80 17.51 -11.12
C SER A 78 13.17 17.34 -12.60
N GLN A 79 14.44 17.02 -12.87
CA GLN A 79 14.95 16.73 -14.21
C GLN A 79 14.83 15.26 -14.61
N HIS A 80 14.42 14.37 -13.69
CA HIS A 80 14.40 12.94 -13.95
C HIS A 80 13.24 12.55 -14.89
N PRO A 81 13.51 11.91 -16.05
CA PRO A 81 12.53 11.76 -17.14
C PRO A 81 11.31 10.91 -16.80
N THR A 82 11.44 9.95 -15.88
CA THR A 82 10.40 8.96 -15.57
C THR A 82 9.99 8.90 -14.09
N LEU A 83 10.66 9.66 -13.22
CA LEU A 83 10.44 9.56 -11.78
C LEU A 83 9.20 10.35 -11.35
N LEU A 84 8.95 11.47 -12.04
CA LEU A 84 7.82 12.35 -11.78
C LEU A 84 6.74 12.20 -12.84
N SER A 85 5.52 12.10 -12.35
CA SER A 85 4.30 12.12 -13.14
C SER A 85 3.88 13.51 -13.63
N LYS A 86 4.36 14.53 -12.93
CA LYS A 86 4.13 15.93 -13.21
C LYS A 86 5.43 16.67 -12.97
N PRO A 87 5.81 17.60 -13.87
CA PRO A 87 7.04 18.35 -13.69
C PRO A 87 6.97 19.17 -12.39
N LEU A 88 8.05 19.12 -11.63
CA LEU A 88 8.27 19.98 -10.47
C LEU A 88 9.13 21.17 -10.90
N ASP A 89 8.81 22.35 -10.39
CA ASP A 89 9.59 23.56 -10.59
C ASP A 89 10.81 23.54 -9.65
N ALA A 90 12.00 23.39 -10.22
CA ALA A 90 13.25 23.27 -9.47
C ALA A 90 13.53 24.52 -8.61
N GLU A 91 13.14 25.71 -9.06
CA GLU A 91 13.39 26.97 -8.36
C GLU A 91 12.57 27.08 -7.07
N LYS A 92 11.46 26.33 -6.97
CA LYS A 92 10.56 26.34 -5.81
C LYS A 92 10.89 25.29 -4.75
N TRP A 93 12.05 24.63 -4.82
CA TRP A 93 12.46 23.58 -3.88
C TRP A 93 12.29 23.96 -2.40
N SER A 94 12.50 25.23 -2.04
CA SER A 94 12.44 25.72 -0.65
C SER A 94 11.03 26.01 -0.14
N SER A 95 10.07 26.26 -1.03
CA SER A 95 8.65 26.48 -0.71
C SER A 95 7.76 25.30 -1.08
N CYS A 96 8.31 24.32 -1.81
CA CYS A 96 7.64 23.10 -2.20
C CYS A 96 7.40 22.22 -0.96
N SER A 97 6.12 21.95 -0.67
CA SER A 97 5.77 20.98 0.37
C SER A 97 6.15 19.57 -0.07
N TYR A 98 6.58 18.74 0.89
CA TYR A 98 6.80 17.32 0.64
C TYR A 98 5.52 16.62 0.13
N MET A 99 4.33 17.13 0.47
CA MET A 99 3.07 16.65 -0.11
C MET A 99 2.97 16.91 -1.62
N THR A 100 3.46 18.07 -2.09
CA THR A 100 3.48 18.40 -3.53
C THR A 100 4.46 17.48 -4.28
N VAL A 101 5.60 17.17 -3.67
CA VAL A 101 6.56 16.20 -4.21
C VAL A 101 5.92 14.82 -4.29
N TYR A 102 5.24 14.38 -3.24
CA TYR A 102 4.53 13.11 -3.20
C TYR A 102 3.47 12.98 -4.31
N ASP A 103 2.64 14.00 -4.48
CA ASP A 103 1.64 14.04 -5.56
C ASP A 103 2.28 13.93 -6.96
N ALA A 104 3.45 14.53 -7.13
CA ALA A 104 4.21 14.46 -8.37
C ALA A 104 4.87 13.09 -8.57
N LEU A 105 5.18 12.33 -7.52
CA LEU A 105 5.65 10.94 -7.63
C LEU A 105 4.50 9.98 -8.00
N GLN A 106 3.27 10.21 -7.54
CA GLN A 106 2.18 9.24 -7.64
C GLN A 106 1.50 9.10 -9.02
N LYS A 107 1.34 10.17 -9.82
CA LYS A 107 0.42 10.10 -10.99
C LYS A 107 0.96 9.36 -12.22
N GLY A 108 2.20 8.88 -12.17
CA GLY A 108 2.91 8.25 -13.29
C GLY A 108 2.79 6.74 -13.28
N ARG A 109 2.46 6.16 -12.11
CA ARG A 109 2.07 4.76 -11.96
C ARG A 109 0.56 4.53 -12.14
N ARG A 110 -0.22 5.60 -12.43
CA ARG A 110 -1.68 5.53 -12.65
C ARG A 110 -2.08 5.13 -14.07
N THR A 111 -1.15 4.76 -14.94
CA THR A 111 -1.46 4.44 -16.33
C THR A 111 -2.16 3.09 -16.47
N ASN A 112 -3.49 3.17 -16.58
CA ASN A 112 -4.35 2.37 -17.47
C ASN A 112 -4.32 0.83 -17.36
N GLN A 113 -4.37 0.25 -16.15
CA GLN A 113 -4.69 -1.18 -16.02
C GLN A 113 -6.19 -1.51 -16.14
N HIS A 114 -7.06 -0.50 -16.30
CA HIS A 114 -8.52 -0.66 -16.43
C HIS A 114 -9.02 -0.79 -17.87
N GLU A 115 -8.14 -0.59 -18.86
CA GLU A 115 -8.53 -0.55 -20.28
C GLU A 115 -8.43 -1.93 -20.95
N LEU A 116 -8.11 -2.99 -20.19
CA LEU A 116 -8.07 -4.35 -20.71
C LEU A 116 -9.49 -4.92 -20.73
N THR A 117 -10.14 -4.84 -21.90
CA THR A 117 -11.46 -5.42 -22.15
C THR A 117 -11.38 -6.56 -23.16
N PHE A 118 -12.06 -7.65 -22.86
CA PHE A 118 -12.27 -8.81 -23.71
C PHE A 118 -13.67 -8.74 -24.31
N THR A 119 -13.80 -9.09 -25.58
CA THR A 119 -15.10 -9.24 -26.23
C THR A 119 -15.52 -10.70 -26.17
N TRP A 120 -16.65 -10.99 -25.51
CA TRP A 120 -17.20 -12.34 -25.42
C TRP A 120 -17.99 -12.72 -26.67
N SER A 121 -18.35 -14.01 -26.78
CA SER A 121 -19.08 -14.55 -27.94
C SER A 121 -20.43 -13.86 -28.22
N ASP A 122 -21.06 -13.28 -27.20
CA ASP A 122 -22.30 -12.51 -27.31
C ASP A 122 -22.10 -11.03 -27.69
N GLY A 123 -20.85 -10.60 -27.89
CA GLY A 123 -20.46 -9.24 -28.23
C GLY A 123 -20.38 -8.28 -27.03
N SER A 124 -20.62 -8.76 -25.81
CA SER A 124 -20.44 -7.97 -24.59
C SER A 124 -18.96 -7.77 -24.24
N LEU A 125 -18.68 -6.69 -23.51
CA LEU A 125 -17.32 -6.34 -23.06
C LEU A 125 -17.14 -6.70 -21.59
N HIS A 126 -16.07 -7.44 -21.31
CA HIS A 126 -15.74 -7.97 -19.99
C HIS A 126 -14.28 -7.72 -19.63
N LEU A 127 -13.95 -7.79 -18.34
CA LEU A 127 -12.56 -7.61 -17.85
C LEU A 127 -11.73 -8.89 -17.87
N THR A 128 -12.32 -9.99 -18.34
CA THR A 128 -11.73 -11.33 -18.35
C THR A 128 -12.11 -12.08 -19.63
N PRO A 129 -11.35 -13.10 -20.02
CA PRO A 129 -11.77 -14.04 -21.05
C PRO A 129 -13.08 -14.77 -20.67
N GLU A 130 -13.83 -15.18 -21.68
CA GLU A 130 -15.07 -15.96 -21.49
C GLU A 130 -14.76 -17.29 -20.79
N GLY A 131 -15.57 -17.64 -19.78
CA GLY A 131 -15.35 -18.83 -18.94
C GLY A 131 -14.23 -18.70 -17.90
N TYR A 132 -13.72 -17.49 -17.67
CA TYR A 132 -12.67 -17.28 -16.67
C TYR A 132 -13.15 -17.61 -15.26
N ARG A 133 -12.29 -18.33 -14.53
CA ARG A 133 -12.50 -18.70 -13.12
C ARG A 133 -11.40 -18.11 -12.27
N LEU A 134 -11.79 -17.49 -11.17
CA LEU A 134 -10.86 -16.98 -10.17
C LEU A 134 -9.99 -18.12 -9.63
N PRO A 135 -8.66 -17.98 -9.59
CA PRO A 135 -7.76 -19.05 -9.13
C PRO A 135 -7.96 -19.34 -7.64
N ALA A 136 -7.94 -20.63 -7.30
CA ALA A 136 -7.91 -21.09 -5.91
C ALA A 136 -6.47 -21.01 -5.38
N THR A 137 -6.15 -19.91 -4.70
CA THR A 137 -4.80 -19.63 -4.21
C THR A 137 -4.80 -19.18 -2.73
N ASN A 138 -3.61 -18.98 -2.16
CA ASN A 138 -3.44 -18.44 -0.80
C ASN A 138 -3.66 -16.92 -0.76
N CYS A 139 -3.70 -16.35 0.45
CA CYS A 139 -4.02 -14.93 0.64
C CYS A 139 -2.94 -13.99 0.10
N SER A 140 -1.65 -14.35 0.22
CA SER A 140 -0.53 -13.53 -0.31
C SER A 140 -0.62 -13.41 -1.84
N VAL A 141 -0.77 -14.54 -2.54
CA VAL A 141 -0.90 -14.53 -3.99
C VAL A 141 -2.20 -13.82 -4.42
N MET A 142 -3.31 -14.04 -3.71
CA MET A 142 -4.55 -13.31 -4.00
C MET A 142 -4.39 -11.81 -3.80
N TRP A 143 -3.64 -11.35 -2.79
CA TRP A 143 -3.36 -9.95 -2.55
C TRP A 143 -2.62 -9.31 -3.73
N GLN A 144 -1.59 -9.97 -4.25
CA GLN A 144 -0.90 -9.52 -5.46
C GLN A 144 -1.85 -9.42 -6.66
N LEU A 145 -2.62 -10.48 -6.94
CA LEU A 145 -3.62 -10.48 -8.03
C LEU A 145 -4.72 -9.42 -7.83
N TRP A 146 -5.06 -9.10 -6.58
CA TRP A 146 -6.07 -8.09 -6.24
C TRP A 146 -5.70 -6.69 -6.73
N PHE A 147 -4.41 -6.34 -6.62
CA PHE A 147 -3.88 -5.02 -6.98
C PHE A 147 -3.15 -4.97 -8.33
N ARG A 148 -2.64 -6.09 -8.84
CA ARG A 148 -1.86 -6.16 -10.09
C ARG A 148 -2.58 -6.84 -11.23
N GLY A 149 -3.52 -7.73 -10.91
CA GLY A 149 -4.16 -8.60 -11.90
C GLY A 149 -3.31 -9.81 -12.26
N ASP A 150 -3.72 -10.51 -13.30
CA ASP A 150 -3.01 -11.65 -13.88
C ASP A 150 -2.45 -11.24 -15.25
N SER A 151 -1.18 -10.85 -15.27
CA SER A 151 -0.50 -10.43 -16.50
C SER A 151 -0.37 -11.55 -17.52
N ALA A 152 -0.29 -12.81 -17.09
CA ALA A 152 -0.20 -13.95 -17.98
C ALA A 152 -1.53 -14.19 -18.72
N ALA A 153 -2.65 -13.94 -18.05
CA ALA A 153 -3.98 -13.99 -18.65
C ALA A 153 -4.42 -12.66 -19.31
N GLY A 154 -3.61 -11.59 -19.19
CA GLY A 154 -3.97 -10.25 -19.67
C GLY A 154 -5.12 -9.61 -18.89
N ILE A 155 -5.32 -10.01 -17.63
CA ILE A 155 -6.42 -9.56 -16.77
C ILE A 155 -5.90 -8.47 -15.84
N GLY A 156 -6.63 -7.37 -15.76
CA GLY A 156 -6.33 -6.28 -14.83
C GLY A 156 -6.58 -6.64 -13.35
N PRO A 157 -6.34 -5.69 -12.42
CA PRO A 157 -6.49 -5.92 -10.98
C PRO A 157 -7.85 -6.51 -10.61
N PHE A 158 -7.85 -7.62 -9.84
CA PHE A 158 -9.08 -8.36 -9.54
C PHE A 158 -10.11 -7.55 -8.75
N ARG A 159 -9.66 -6.51 -8.04
CA ARG A 159 -10.55 -5.58 -7.31
C ARG A 159 -11.63 -4.96 -8.19
N TYR A 160 -11.40 -4.84 -9.50
CA TYR A 160 -12.33 -4.26 -10.47
C TYR A 160 -13.27 -5.26 -11.15
N LEU A 161 -13.04 -6.56 -10.98
CA LEU A 161 -13.88 -7.61 -11.56
C LEU A 161 -15.30 -7.57 -10.98
N LYS A 162 -16.29 -7.67 -11.84
CA LYS A 162 -17.70 -7.84 -11.49
C LYS A 162 -18.05 -9.32 -11.43
N GLU A 163 -19.20 -9.62 -10.83
CA GLU A 163 -19.73 -10.99 -10.83
C GLU A 163 -20.03 -11.52 -12.24
N SER A 164 -20.31 -10.62 -13.18
CA SER A 164 -20.47 -10.97 -14.60
C SER A 164 -19.16 -11.35 -15.28
N ASP A 165 -18.00 -11.00 -14.70
CA ASP A 165 -16.67 -11.24 -15.30
C ASP A 165 -16.07 -12.59 -14.86
N VAL A 166 -16.77 -13.37 -14.04
CA VAL A 166 -16.25 -14.66 -13.54
C VAL A 166 -17.33 -15.71 -13.47
N ASP A 167 -16.96 -16.97 -13.74
CA ASP A 167 -17.88 -18.10 -13.62
C ASP A 167 -18.14 -18.49 -12.15
N ASN A 168 -17.14 -18.35 -11.28
CA ASN A 168 -17.21 -18.68 -9.85
C ASN A 168 -17.46 -17.45 -8.98
N ARG A 169 -18.63 -16.82 -9.16
CA ARG A 169 -19.06 -15.59 -8.47
C ARG A 169 -18.89 -15.62 -6.94
N GLN A 170 -19.16 -16.77 -6.32
CA GLN A 170 -19.01 -16.95 -4.87
C GLN A 170 -17.56 -16.80 -4.41
N ASP A 171 -16.59 -17.23 -5.22
CA ASP A 171 -15.17 -17.13 -4.87
C ASP A 171 -14.68 -15.69 -5.01
N LEU A 172 -15.15 -14.96 -6.04
CA LEU A 172 -14.90 -13.52 -6.15
C LEU A 172 -15.51 -12.75 -4.96
N TYR A 173 -16.72 -13.10 -4.54
CA TYR A 173 -17.34 -12.51 -3.36
C TYR A 173 -16.50 -12.72 -2.09
N ARG A 174 -16.05 -13.96 -1.86
CA ARG A 174 -15.18 -14.30 -0.71
C ARG A 174 -13.85 -13.55 -0.78
N ALA A 175 -13.20 -13.54 -1.94
CA ALA A 175 -11.95 -12.82 -2.18
C ALA A 175 -12.12 -11.33 -1.88
N ARG A 176 -13.19 -10.71 -2.38
CA ARG A 176 -13.49 -9.30 -2.12
C ARG A 176 -13.63 -9.00 -0.63
N LYS A 177 -14.35 -9.84 0.11
CA LYS A 177 -14.51 -9.67 1.56
C LYS A 177 -13.21 -9.85 2.31
N ALA A 178 -12.43 -10.86 1.98
CA ALA A 178 -11.14 -11.14 2.62
C ALA A 178 -10.10 -10.03 2.32
N MET A 179 -9.95 -9.65 1.05
CA MET A 179 -8.98 -8.64 0.63
C MET A 179 -9.35 -7.25 1.14
N ASN A 180 -10.63 -6.85 1.08
CA ASN A 180 -11.02 -5.54 1.62
C ASN A 180 -10.79 -5.44 3.13
N MET A 181 -10.93 -6.52 3.88
CA MET A 181 -10.60 -6.53 5.30
C MET A 181 -9.10 -6.34 5.53
N LEU A 182 -8.24 -7.05 4.80
CA LEU A 182 -6.78 -6.83 4.90
C LEU A 182 -6.39 -5.41 4.50
N VAL A 183 -7.10 -4.80 3.54
CA VAL A 183 -6.96 -3.38 3.21
C VAL A 183 -7.37 -2.48 4.36
N GLU A 184 -8.50 -2.76 5.00
CA GLU A 184 -8.98 -2.03 6.19
C GLU A 184 -7.94 -2.12 7.32
N VAL A 185 -7.43 -3.31 7.62
CA VAL A 185 -6.35 -3.50 8.60
C VAL A 185 -5.10 -2.71 8.21
N ALA A 186 -4.69 -2.75 6.94
CA ALA A 186 -3.56 -1.97 6.45
C ALA A 186 -3.76 -0.46 6.65
N ILE A 187 -4.99 0.02 6.50
CA ILE A 187 -5.34 1.43 6.71
C ILE A 187 -5.39 1.77 8.21
N GLU A 188 -6.01 0.92 9.03
CA GLU A 188 -6.13 1.10 10.48
C GLU A 188 -4.77 1.12 11.18
N GLN A 189 -3.86 0.24 10.75
CA GLN A 189 -2.48 0.20 11.23
C GLN A 189 -1.62 1.35 10.67
N GLY A 190 -2.14 2.13 9.72
CA GLY A 190 -1.43 3.22 9.08
C GLY A 190 -0.29 2.76 8.17
N ILE A 191 -0.32 1.51 7.70
CA ILE A 191 0.60 0.97 6.69
C ILE A 191 0.39 1.73 5.37
N VAL A 192 -0.87 2.01 5.03
CA VAL A 192 -1.29 2.84 3.90
C VAL A 192 -2.43 3.76 4.31
N THR A 193 -2.67 4.85 3.57
CA THR A 193 -3.73 5.82 3.94
C THR A 193 -5.01 5.66 3.16
N SER A 194 -4.95 4.90 2.08
CA SER A 194 -6.07 4.57 1.22
C SER A 194 -5.77 3.30 0.46
N GLN A 195 -6.82 2.65 -0.03
CA GLN A 195 -6.69 1.53 -0.94
C GLN A 195 -5.98 1.90 -2.26
N ASP A 196 -5.96 3.18 -2.63
CA ASP A 196 -5.26 3.65 -3.82
C ASP A 196 -3.75 3.74 -3.60
N ASP A 197 -3.29 4.02 -2.38
CA ASP A 197 -1.86 4.00 -2.06
C ASP A 197 -1.27 2.60 -2.23
N LEU A 198 -2.05 1.55 -1.95
CA LEU A 198 -1.65 0.14 -2.18
C LEU A 198 -1.34 -0.12 -3.66
N MET A 199 -2.04 0.53 -4.59
CA MET A 199 -1.72 0.39 -6.02
C MET A 199 -0.40 1.03 -6.39
N ALA A 200 -0.02 2.11 -5.70
CA ALA A 200 1.18 2.87 -6.01
C ALA A 200 2.46 2.23 -5.46
N LEU A 201 2.36 1.28 -4.52
CA LEU A 201 3.50 0.54 -3.96
C LEU A 201 4.28 -0.20 -5.07
N SER A 202 5.57 -0.48 -4.87
CA SER A 202 6.25 -1.55 -5.63
C SER A 202 5.71 -2.92 -5.22
N ASP A 203 6.06 -3.98 -5.94
CA ASP A 203 5.61 -5.34 -5.60
C ASP A 203 6.17 -5.82 -4.25
N GLU A 204 7.43 -5.46 -3.95
CA GLU A 204 8.08 -5.72 -2.65
C GLU A 204 7.39 -4.98 -1.49
N GLU A 205 7.03 -3.71 -1.72
CA GLU A 205 6.33 -2.89 -0.73
C GLU A 205 4.88 -3.37 -0.54
N LEU A 206 4.25 -3.84 -1.61
CA LEU A 206 2.91 -4.40 -1.57
C LEU A 206 2.87 -5.73 -0.80
N GLU A 207 3.91 -6.57 -0.95
CA GLU A 207 4.09 -7.79 -0.15
C GLU A 207 4.33 -7.44 1.32
N THR A 208 5.23 -6.49 1.60
CA THR A 208 5.49 -6.03 2.97
C THR A 208 4.22 -5.49 3.63
N ALA A 209 3.43 -4.71 2.90
CA ALA A 209 2.16 -4.18 3.40
C ALA A 209 1.15 -5.30 3.72
N PHE A 210 1.16 -6.39 2.94
CA PHE A 210 0.37 -7.57 3.22
C PHE A 210 0.85 -8.31 4.46
N GLU A 211 2.15 -8.59 4.59
CA GLU A 211 2.72 -9.28 5.75
C GLU A 211 2.36 -8.56 7.04
N LEU A 212 2.56 -7.24 7.09
CA LEU A 212 2.22 -6.43 8.26
C LEU A 212 0.71 -6.43 8.59
N ALA A 213 -0.15 -6.35 7.56
CA ALA A 213 -1.60 -6.41 7.78
C ALA A 213 -2.06 -7.80 8.21
N PHE A 214 -1.42 -8.85 7.70
CA PHE A 214 -1.75 -10.23 8.03
C PHE A 214 -1.26 -10.60 9.44
N ASP A 215 -0.07 -10.15 9.84
CA ASP A 215 0.48 -10.39 11.19
C ASP A 215 -0.41 -9.75 12.26
N ASP A 216 -0.88 -8.52 12.03
CA ASP A 216 -1.83 -7.88 12.93
C ASP A 216 -3.16 -8.65 12.99
N TYR A 217 -3.69 -9.09 11.84
CA TYR A 217 -4.86 -9.96 11.80
C TYR A 217 -4.63 -11.27 12.60
N ALA A 218 -3.47 -11.90 12.44
CA ALA A 218 -3.13 -13.15 13.11
C ALA A 218 -3.01 -12.95 14.63
N LEU A 219 -2.36 -11.86 15.07
CA LEU A 219 -2.25 -11.49 16.47
C LEU A 219 -3.64 -11.25 17.09
N GLN A 220 -4.52 -10.54 16.39
CA GLN A 220 -5.88 -10.28 16.86
C GLN A 220 -6.76 -11.54 16.95
N THR A 221 -6.45 -12.59 16.17
CA THR A 221 -7.30 -13.79 16.07
C THR A 221 -6.76 -14.99 16.84
N HIS A 222 -5.45 -15.11 16.99
CA HIS A 222 -4.77 -16.24 17.60
C HIS A 222 -3.96 -15.87 18.86
N GLY A 223 -3.77 -14.57 19.16
CA GLY A 223 -2.93 -14.14 20.27
C GLY A 223 -1.45 -14.47 20.02
N ASP A 224 -0.74 -14.92 21.08
CA ASP A 224 0.67 -15.32 20.99
C ASP A 224 0.87 -16.74 20.43
N ASP A 225 -0.21 -17.51 20.22
CA ASP A 225 -0.10 -18.78 19.53
C ASP A 225 0.28 -18.53 18.07
N LYS A 226 1.27 -19.28 17.56
CA LYS A 226 1.68 -19.22 16.16
C LYS A 226 0.49 -19.58 15.26
N GLY A 227 -0.22 -18.55 14.82
CA GLY A 227 -1.31 -18.65 13.88
C GLY A 227 -0.85 -19.26 12.54
N PRO A 228 -1.80 -19.59 11.66
CA PRO A 228 -1.49 -20.04 10.30
C PRO A 228 -0.62 -19.00 9.57
N THR A 229 0.40 -19.47 8.86
CA THR A 229 1.22 -18.60 8.03
C THR A 229 0.40 -18.05 6.86
N PRO A 230 0.79 -16.91 6.26
CA PRO A 230 0.09 -16.37 5.11
C PRO A 230 0.04 -17.32 3.90
N GLN A 231 1.05 -18.20 3.77
CA GLN A 231 1.15 -19.19 2.71
C GLN A 231 0.18 -20.37 2.92
N ASP A 232 -0.07 -20.72 4.18
CA ASP A 232 -1.01 -21.80 4.56
C ASP A 232 -2.48 -21.31 4.62
N MET A 233 -2.70 -20.00 4.62
CA MET A 233 -4.02 -19.39 4.68
C MET A 233 -4.62 -19.23 3.28
N SER A 234 -5.64 -20.02 2.96
CA SER A 234 -6.45 -19.80 1.76
C SER A 234 -7.44 -18.65 1.95
N VAL A 235 -7.79 -17.98 0.85
CA VAL A 235 -8.78 -16.89 0.83
C VAL A 235 -10.11 -17.31 1.48
N ARG A 236 -10.54 -18.55 1.23
CA ARG A 236 -11.74 -19.12 1.81
C ARG A 236 -11.65 -19.24 3.33
N ARG A 237 -10.53 -19.74 3.86
CA ARG A 237 -10.33 -19.87 5.31
C ARG A 237 -10.28 -18.52 6.01
N LEU A 238 -9.60 -17.54 5.41
CA LEU A 238 -9.57 -16.17 5.92
C LEU A 238 -11.00 -15.60 5.99
N TYR A 239 -11.78 -15.74 4.91
CA TYR A 239 -13.18 -15.32 4.89
C TYR A 239 -14.04 -16.01 5.97
N GLU A 240 -13.93 -17.33 6.11
CA GLU A 240 -14.68 -18.11 7.11
C GLU A 240 -14.31 -17.67 8.55
N SER A 241 -13.03 -17.39 8.81
CA SER A 241 -12.56 -16.85 10.09
C SER A 241 -13.14 -15.47 10.38
N LEU A 242 -13.20 -14.59 9.37
CA LEU A 242 -13.81 -13.26 9.50
C LEU A 242 -15.31 -13.34 9.80
N GLN A 243 -16.04 -14.23 9.14
CA GLN A 243 -17.45 -14.44 9.44
C GLN A 243 -17.66 -14.93 10.88
N LYS A 244 -16.80 -15.83 11.35
CA LYS A 244 -16.85 -16.33 12.72
C LYS A 244 -16.62 -15.20 13.73
N ARG A 245 -15.60 -14.36 13.52
CA ARG A 245 -15.31 -13.20 14.37
C ARG A 245 -16.48 -12.20 14.40
N LYS A 246 -17.07 -11.90 13.25
CA LYS A 246 -18.22 -11.01 13.16
C LYS A 246 -19.40 -11.53 13.99
N ARG A 247 -19.73 -12.82 13.86
CA ARG A 247 -20.79 -13.46 14.66
C ARG A 247 -20.50 -13.39 16.16
N GLN A 248 -19.27 -13.69 16.57
CA GLN A 248 -18.87 -13.62 17.97
C GLN A 248 -18.93 -12.20 18.55
N ALA A 249 -18.56 -11.19 17.75
CA ALA A 249 -18.67 -9.78 18.14
C ALA A 249 -20.13 -9.33 18.25
N GLU A 250 -21.00 -9.75 17.34
CA GLU A 250 -22.45 -9.47 17.37
C GLU A 250 -23.12 -10.14 18.58
N GLU A 251 -22.76 -11.39 18.88
CA GLU A 251 -23.21 -12.13 20.07
C GLU A 251 -22.73 -11.46 21.37
N ALA A 252 -21.46 -11.04 21.45
CA ALA A 252 -20.90 -10.34 22.60
C ALA A 252 -21.50 -8.93 22.81
N ALA A 253 -21.90 -8.26 21.72
CA ALA A 253 -22.59 -6.97 21.77
C ALA A 253 -24.09 -7.09 22.11
N GLY A 254 -24.61 -8.31 22.29
CA GLY A 254 -26.03 -8.56 22.54
C GLY A 254 -26.94 -8.25 21.34
N ILE A 255 -26.37 -8.10 20.15
CA ILE A 255 -27.11 -7.85 18.91
C ILE A 255 -27.46 -9.23 18.33
N THR A 256 -28.54 -9.82 18.84
CA THR A 256 -29.13 -11.00 18.20
C THR A 256 -29.70 -10.58 16.86
N SER A 257 -28.96 -10.80 15.76
CA SER A 257 -29.52 -10.66 14.43
C SER A 257 -30.52 -11.78 14.22
N SER A 258 -31.80 -11.45 14.40
CA SER A 258 -32.92 -12.32 14.06
C SER A 258 -32.97 -12.49 12.54
N VAL A 259 -32.61 -13.70 12.09
CA VAL A 259 -33.10 -14.43 10.91
C VAL A 259 -32.89 -13.77 9.53
N LEU A 260 -32.35 -14.55 8.58
CA LEU A 260 -33.08 -14.90 7.35
C LEU A 260 -32.54 -16.20 6.74
N LEU A 261 -33.49 -17.12 6.55
CA LEU A 261 -33.47 -18.34 5.73
C LEU A 261 -33.24 -18.01 4.25
#